data_AF-A0A8T3MP52-F1
#
_entry.id   AF-A0A8T3MP52-F1
#
_cell.length_a   1.000
_cell.length_b   1.000
_cell.length_c   1.000
_cell.angle_alpha   90.00
_cell.angle_beta   90.00
_cell.angle_gamma   90.00
#
_symmetry.space_group_name_H-M   'P 1'
#
loop_
_entity.id
_entity.type
_entity.pdbx_description
1 polymer ?
#
loop_
_entity_poly.entity_id
_entity_poly.type
_entity_poly.pdbx_seq_one_letter_code
_entity_poly.pdbx_strand_id
1 'polypeptide(L)'
;MREAVTIRFPEDVLALAKRVKAPDESLNEFVVHAVEDVARRRRTREALDAMTELRGRIAARTGLQSDSTALIRQLRDGVGRR
;
A
#
# COMPACT_ATOMS: atom_id res chain seq x y z
N MET A 1 11.28 15.64 18.21
CA MET A 1 10.86 17.05 17.96
C MET A 1 9.36 17.04 17.68
N ARG A 2 8.58 17.95 18.27
CA ARG A 2 7.15 18.12 17.99
C ARG A 2 6.96 19.50 17.40
N GLU A 3 6.31 19.57 16.25
CA GLU A 3 5.94 20.82 15.57
C GLU A 3 4.42 20.93 15.59
N ALA A 4 3.89 22.14 15.82
CA ALA A 4 2.47 22.40 15.87
C ALA A 4 2.04 23.19 14.63
N VAL A 5 0.93 22.79 14.02
CA VAL A 5 0.35 23.49 12.87
C VAL A 5 -1.14 23.71 13.11
N THR A 6 -1.66 24.86 12.68
CA THR A 6 -3.09 25.17 12.76
C THR A 6 -3.76 24.86 11.43
N ILE A 7 -4.75 23.98 11.45
CA ILE A 7 -5.52 23.57 10.27
C ILE A 7 -6.99 23.91 10.49
N ARG A 8 -7.64 24.48 9.46
CA ARG A 8 -9.08 24.71 9.49
C ARG A 8 -9.81 23.47 8.98
N PHE A 9 -10.67 22.92 9.84
CA PHE A 9 -11.55 21.81 9.48
C PHE A 9 -12.95 22.34 9.19
N PRO A 10 -13.63 21.77 8.17
CA PRO A 10 -15.07 21.89 8.04
C PRO A 10 -15.77 21.44 9.34
N GLU A 11 -16.87 22.11 9.69
CA GLU A 11 -17.57 21.88 10.95
C GLU A 11 -18.15 20.47 11.04
N ASP A 12 -18.68 19.96 9.94
CA ASP A 12 -19.21 18.61 9.78
C ASP A 12 -18.14 17.53 10.04
N VAL A 13 -16.93 17.74 9.51
CA VAL A 13 -15.79 16.84 9.73
C VAL A 13 -15.36 16.85 11.20
N LEU A 14 -15.33 18.03 11.83
CA LEU A 14 -14.99 18.15 13.25
C LEU A 14 -16.04 17.47 14.14
N ALA A 15 -17.32 17.66 13.83
CA ALA A 15 -18.42 17.01 14.54
C ALA A 15 -18.39 15.49 14.37
N LEU A 16 -18.04 15.00 13.19
CA LEU A 16 -17.84 13.58 12.93
C LEU A 16 -16.68 13.02 13.76
N ALA A 17 -15.52 13.68 13.74
CA ALA A 17 -14.34 13.24 14.48
C ALA A 17 -14.61 13.14 15.99
N LYS A 18 -15.28 14.14 16.57
CA LYS A 18 -15.67 14.13 17.99
C LYS A 18 -16.64 13.00 18.37
N ARG A 19 -17.43 12.52 17.41
CA ARG A 19 -18.42 11.45 17.62
C ARG A 19 -17.82 10.06 17.49
N VAL A 20 -16.82 9.91 16.61
CA VAL A 20 -16.23 8.60 16.26
C VAL A 20 -15.00 8.28 17.10
N LYS A 21 -14.29 9.30 17.62
CA LYS A 21 -13.15 9.08 18.52
C LYS A 21 -13.52 8.16 19.69
N ALA A 22 -12.54 7.41 20.20
CA ALA A 22 -12.77 6.62 21.40
C ALA A 22 -13.08 7.54 22.62
N PRO A 23 -13.79 7.05 23.65
CA PRO A 23 -14.14 7.87 24.82
C PRO A 23 -12.92 8.45 25.54
N ASP A 24 -11.85 7.65 25.65
CA ASP A 24 -10.57 7.94 26.30
C ASP A 24 -9.53 8.62 25.38
N GLU A 25 -9.77 8.65 24.07
CA GLU A 25 -8.86 9.24 23.10
C GLU A 25 -9.06 10.76 22.98
N SER A 26 -7.95 11.50 22.94
CA SER A 26 -8.01 12.93 22.65
C SER A 26 -8.27 13.19 21.17
N LEU A 27 -8.94 14.30 20.83
CA LEU A 27 -9.17 14.66 19.43
C LEU A 27 -7.85 14.80 18.65
N ASN A 28 -6.78 15.25 19.31
CA ASN A 28 -5.47 15.36 18.69
C ASN A 28 -4.87 13.99 18.35
N GLU A 29 -4.92 13.01 19.27
CA GLU A 29 -4.47 11.64 18.99
C GLU A 29 -5.23 11.02 17.83
N PHE A 30 -6.55 11.18 17.81
CA PHE A 30 -7.40 10.70 16.71
C PHE A 30 -6.98 11.30 15.36
N VAL A 31 -6.76 12.61 15.30
CA VAL A 31 -6.33 13.30 14.07
C VAL A 31 -4.93 12.85 13.64
N VAL A 32 -3.99 12.72 14.58
CA VAL A 32 -2.64 12.23 14.28
C VAL A 32 -2.70 10.82 13.70
N HIS A 33 -3.42 9.91 14.34
CA HIS A 33 -3.59 8.54 13.85
C HIS A 33 -4.27 8.48 12.48
N ALA A 34 -5.31 9.29 12.26
CA ALA A 34 -5.98 9.36 10.96
C ALA A 34 -5.02 9.81 9.85
N VAL A 35 -4.17 10.81 10.13
CA VAL A 35 -3.16 11.30 9.18
C VAL A 35 -2.10 10.24 8.90
N GLU A 36 -1.56 9.58 9.93
CA GLU A 36 -0.57 8.51 9.78
C GLU A 36 -1.10 7.35 8.93
N ASP A 37 -2.35 6.96 9.17
CA ASP A 37 -3.00 5.86 8.48
C ASP A 37 -3.27 6.20 7.00
N VAL A 38 -3.73 7.42 6.70
CA VAL A 38 -3.86 7.91 5.32
C VAL A 38 -2.50 7.99 4.62
N ALA A 39 -1.47 8.50 5.30
CA ALA A 39 -0.13 8.60 4.74
C ALA A 39 0.45 7.22 4.40
N ARG A 40 0.28 6.25 5.30
CA ARG A 40 0.67 4.85 5.09
C ARG A 40 -0.04 4.25 3.88
N ARG A 41 -1.36 4.39 3.80
CA ARG A 41 -2.16 3.88 2.66
C ARG A 41 -1.72 4.48 1.33
N ARG A 42 -1.45 5.79 1.29
CA ARG A 42 -0.97 6.47 0.07
C ARG A 42 0.39 5.91 -0.37
N ARG A 43 1.35 5.77 0.53
CA ARG A 43 2.66 5.18 0.22
C ARG A 43 2.55 3.74 -0.28
N THR A 44 1.70 2.92 0.35
CA THR A 44 1.47 1.55 -0.10
C THR A 44 0.89 1.50 -1.50
N ARG A 45 -0.06 2.40 -1.80
CA ARG A 45 -0.64 2.52 -3.14
C ARG A 45 0.39 2.95 -4.18
N GLU A 46 1.18 3.97 -3.89
CA GLU A 46 2.27 4.42 -4.76
C GLU A 46 3.28 3.30 -5.06
N ALA A 47 3.64 2.51 -4.05
CA ALA A 47 4.53 1.36 -4.24
C ALA A 47 3.89 0.28 -5.14
N LEU A 48 2.60 0.00 -4.96
CA LEU A 48 1.88 -0.96 -5.80
C LEU A 48 1.76 -0.47 -7.25
N ASP A 49 1.49 0.81 -7.45
CA ASP A 49 1.41 1.43 -8.77
C ASP A 49 2.78 1.33 -9.48
N ALA A 50 3.87 1.67 -8.79
CA ALA A 50 5.23 1.54 -9.31
C ALA A 50 5.59 0.08 -9.68
N MET A 51 5.19 -0.90 -8.87
CA MET A 51 5.37 -2.32 -9.19
C MET A 51 4.58 -2.74 -10.42
N THR A 52 3.36 -2.23 -10.56
CA THR A 52 2.47 -2.55 -11.68
C THR A 52 3.03 -1.98 -12.99
N GLU A 53 3.51 -0.73 -12.96
CA GLU A 53 4.20 -0.11 -14.09
C GLU A 53 5.48 -0.85 -14.47
N LEU A 54 6.30 -1.26 -13.48
CA LEU A 54 7.50 -2.06 -13.73
C LEU A 54 7.15 -3.39 -14.41
N ARG A 55 6.15 -4.11 -13.91
CA ARG A 55 5.67 -5.36 -14.51
C ARG A 55 5.15 -5.14 -15.93
N GLY A 56 4.41 -4.08 -16.17
CA GLY A 56 3.94 -3.69 -17.50
C GLY A 56 5.10 -3.45 -18.48
N ARG A 57 6.13 -2.72 -18.06
CA ARG A 57 7.34 -2.48 -18.88
C ARG A 57 8.11 -3.77 -19.18
N ILE A 58 8.26 -4.65 -18.19
CA ILE A 58 8.91 -5.95 -18.40
C ILE A 58 8.10 -6.78 -19.39
N ALA A 59 6.79 -6.94 -19.17
CA ALA A 59 5.91 -7.71 -20.04
C ALA A 59 5.89 -7.16 -21.48
N ALA A 60 5.88 -5.84 -21.66
CA ALA A 60 5.96 -5.22 -22.99
C ALA A 60 7.30 -5.51 -23.69
N ARG A 61 8.40 -5.61 -22.93
CA ARG A 61 9.74 -5.87 -23.47
C ARG A 61 10.02 -7.35 -23.74
N THR A 62 9.57 -8.25 -22.87
CA THR A 62 9.93 -9.68 -22.90
C THR A 62 8.78 -10.60 -23.29
N GLY A 63 7.57 -10.05 -23.47
CA GLY A 63 6.34 -10.85 -23.46
C GLY A 63 5.96 -11.27 -22.04
N LEU A 64 4.74 -11.82 -21.89
CA LEU A 64 4.31 -12.41 -20.62
C LEU A 64 5.18 -13.65 -20.34
N GLN A 65 5.77 -13.73 -19.14
CA GLN A 65 6.55 -14.91 -18.78
C GLN A 65 5.65 -16.14 -18.84
N SER A 66 5.98 -17.10 -19.71
CA SER A 66 5.25 -18.36 -19.84
C SER A 66 5.34 -19.18 -18.55
N ASP A 67 4.27 -19.92 -18.25
CA ASP A 67 4.20 -20.77 -17.07
C ASP A 67 5.41 -21.72 -16.99
N SER A 68 6.28 -21.46 -16.02
CA SER A 68 7.51 -22.21 -15.81
C SER A 68 7.27 -23.53 -15.06
N THR A 69 6.03 -23.84 -14.66
CA THR A 69 5.69 -25.05 -13.92
C THR A 69 6.04 -26.32 -14.70
N ALA A 70 5.84 -26.32 -16.03
CA ALA A 70 6.22 -27.45 -16.88
C ALA A 70 7.75 -27.67 -16.92
N LEU A 71 8.52 -26.58 -17.05
CA LEU A 71 9.99 -26.62 -17.05
C LEU A 71 10.54 -27.08 -15.69
N ILE A 72 9.97 -26.59 -14.59
CA ILE A 72 10.36 -26.99 -13.23
C ILE A 72 10.09 -28.48 -13.00
N ARG A 73 8.97 -29.03 -13.50
CA ARG A 73 8.70 -30.48 -13.46
C ARG A 73 9.74 -31.27 -14.26
N GLN A 74 10.03 -30.87 -15.49
CA GLN A 74 11.04 -31.53 -16.34
C GLN A 74 12.44 -31.57 -15.67
N LEU A 75 12.85 -30.46 -15.05
CA LEU A 75 14.11 -30.37 -14.31
C LEU A 75 14.12 -31.23 -13.03
N ARG A 76 13.00 -31.29 -12.31
CA ARG A 76 12.84 -32.11 -11.09
C ARG A 76 12.86 -33.60 -11.40
N ASP A 77 12.21 -34.01 -12.49
CA ASP A 77 12.09 -35.41 -12.90
C ASP A 77 13.34 -35.91 -13.67
N GLY A 78 14.37 -35.07 -13.78
CA GLY A 78 15.68 -35.45 -14.34
C GLY A 78 15.70 -35.59 -15.87
N VAL A 79 14.68 -35.09 -16.58
CA VAL A 79 14.62 -35.08 -18.04
C VAL A 79 15.66 -34.07 -18.55
N GLY A 80 16.88 -34.55 -18.81
CA GLY A 80 18.03 -33.72 -19.20
C GLY A 80 19.36 -34.15 -18.57
N ARG A 81 19.35 -35.09 -17.61
CA ARG A 81 20.56 -35.81 -17.19
C ARG A 81 20.77 -37.03 -18.09
N ARG A 82 21.29 -36.81 -19.29
CA ARG A 82 21.90 -37.86 -20.12
C ARG A 82 23.18 -37.33 -20.72
#